data_AF-A0ABD7S2S1-F1
#
_entry.id   AF-A0ABD7S2S1-F1
#
_cell.length_a   1.000
_cell.length_b   1.000
_cell.length_c   1.000
_cell.angle_alpha   90.00
_cell.angle_beta   90.00
_cell.angle_gamma   90.00
#
_symmetry.space_group_name_H-M   'P 1'
#
loop_
_entity.id
_entity.type
_entity.pdbx_description
1 polymer ?
#
loop_
_entity_poly.entity_id
_entity_poly.type
_entity_poly.pdbx_seq_one_letter_code
_entity_poly.pdbx_strand_id
1 'polypeptide(L)'
;LQDCEAAFFIAARPSTIQGIGNNRERARQQRWEHFKASVRAKVEHPFRVIKRQFGYTKVRYRGLAKNTAHVLTLFALSNLWMKRKQLLPAMGSVRL
;
A
#
# COMPACT_ATOMS: atom_id res chain seq x y z
N LEU A 1 12.89 -4.15 -19.19
CA LEU A 1 12.43 -2.98 -18.39
C LEU A 1 13.42 -1.81 -18.49
N GLN A 2 14.24 -1.72 -19.56
CA GLN A 2 15.25 -0.65 -19.68
C GLN A 2 14.70 0.65 -20.29
N ASP A 3 13.59 0.61 -21.02
CA ASP A 3 13.04 1.79 -21.70
C ASP A 3 11.56 2.03 -21.36
N CYS A 4 11.26 2.18 -20.06
CA CYS A 4 9.94 2.61 -19.61
C CYS A 4 10.06 4.06 -19.15
N GLU A 5 9.41 4.99 -19.84
CA GLU A 5 9.36 6.40 -19.45
C GLU A 5 8.57 6.52 -18.14
N ALA A 6 9.28 6.50 -17.02
CA ALA A 6 8.66 6.54 -15.69
C ALA A 6 8.44 7.99 -15.25
N ALA A 7 7.18 8.42 -15.20
CA ALA A 7 6.79 9.71 -14.66
C ALA A 7 6.67 9.65 -13.13
N PHE A 8 7.40 10.52 -12.43
CA PHE A 8 7.34 10.63 -10.96
C PHE A 8 6.31 11.68 -10.53
N PHE A 9 5.24 11.24 -9.87
CA PHE A 9 4.21 12.14 -9.33
C PHE A 9 4.50 12.46 -7.86
N ILE A 10 5.16 13.59 -7.62
CA ILE A 10 5.50 14.06 -6.26
C ILE A 10 4.30 14.83 -5.67
N ALA A 11 4.01 14.60 -4.39
CA ALA A 11 2.95 15.31 -3.69
C ALA A 11 3.36 16.77 -3.41
N ALA A 12 2.47 17.71 -3.68
CA ALA A 12 2.72 19.13 -3.43
C ALA A 12 2.65 19.45 -1.93
N ARG A 13 3.41 20.46 -1.49
CA ARG A 13 3.35 20.96 -0.11
C ARG A 13 1.96 21.58 0.16
N PRO A 14 1.32 21.31 1.31
CA PRO A 14 -0.01 21.85 1.61
C PRO A 14 -0.09 23.38 1.56
N SER A 15 0.98 24.07 2.01
CA SER A 15 1.05 25.54 1.98
C SER A 15 1.01 26.11 0.57
N THR A 16 1.65 25.43 -0.39
CA THR A 16 1.62 25.82 -1.82
C THR A 16 0.20 25.74 -2.39
N ILE A 17 -0.58 24.75 -1.95
CA ILE A 17 -1.98 24.58 -2.38
C ILE A 17 -2.87 25.66 -1.74
N GLN A 18 -2.63 26.01 -0.48
CA GLN A 18 -3.37 27.07 0.21
C GLN A 18 -3.08 28.46 -0.36
N GLY A 19 -1.91 28.67 -0.96
CA GLY A 19 -1.54 29.92 -1.65
C GLY A 19 -2.31 30.16 -2.96
N ILE A 20 -3.05 29.19 -3.48
CA ILE A 20 -3.83 29.35 -4.72
C ILE A 20 -5.05 30.23 -4.42
N GLY A 21 -5.07 31.46 -4.95
CA GLY A 21 -6.16 32.42 -4.73
C GLY A 21 -7.50 32.00 -5.35
N ASN A 22 -7.47 31.25 -6.46
CA ASN A 22 -8.68 30.76 -7.11
C ASN A 22 -9.20 29.47 -6.45
N ASN A 23 -10.42 29.52 -5.91
CA ASN A 23 -11.06 28.38 -5.24
C ASN A 23 -11.23 27.15 -6.15
N ARG A 24 -11.51 27.34 -7.45
CA ARG A 24 -11.71 26.22 -8.40
C ARG A 24 -10.41 25.48 -8.67
N GLU A 25 -9.33 26.22 -8.86
CA GLU A 25 -7.99 25.66 -9.08
C GLU A 25 -7.47 24.95 -7.82
N ARG A 26 -7.68 25.55 -6.65
CA ARG A 26 -7.35 24.93 -5.37
C ARG A 26 -8.05 23.58 -5.19
N ALA A 27 -9.36 23.51 -5.45
CA ALA A 27 -10.12 22.26 -5.37
C ALA A 27 -9.65 21.21 -6.39
N ARG A 28 -9.23 21.64 -7.60
CA ARG A 28 -8.64 20.74 -8.60
C ARG A 28 -7.31 20.15 -8.12
N GLN A 29 -6.43 20.97 -7.54
CA GLN A 29 -5.15 20.51 -7.00
C GLN A 29 -5.34 19.56 -5.81
N GLN A 30 -6.24 19.88 -4.88
CA GLN A 30 -6.56 19.00 -3.76
C GLN A 30 -7.06 17.63 -4.21
N ARG A 31 -7.93 17.56 -5.23
CA ARG A 31 -8.37 16.28 -5.80
C ARG A 31 -7.22 15.45 -6.35
N TRP A 32 -6.26 16.09 -7.02
CA TRP A 32 -5.05 15.40 -7.51
C TRP A 32 -4.20 14.86 -6.38
N GLU A 33 -3.97 15.64 -5.31
CA GLU A 33 -3.21 15.17 -4.14
C GLU A 33 -3.93 14.02 -3.41
N HIS A 34 -5.26 14.10 -3.27
CA HIS A 34 -6.06 13.00 -2.73
C HIS A 34 -5.92 11.72 -3.57
N PHE A 35 -5.91 11.85 -4.90
CA PHE A 35 -5.69 10.71 -5.79
C PHE A 35 -4.30 10.09 -5.57
N LYS A 36 -3.23 10.91 -5.54
CA LYS A 36 -1.86 10.42 -5.24
C LYS A 36 -1.81 9.70 -3.90
N ALA A 37 -2.42 10.28 -2.86
CA ALA A 37 -2.48 9.69 -1.53
C ALA A 37 -3.28 8.37 -1.51
N SER A 38 -4.38 8.28 -2.26
CA SER A 38 -5.18 7.05 -2.39
C SER A 38 -4.38 5.91 -3.04
N VAL A 39 -3.66 6.21 -4.13
CA VAL A 39 -2.77 5.25 -4.79
C VAL A 39 -1.67 4.79 -3.82
N ARG A 40 -1.05 5.72 -3.10
CA ARG A 40 -0.03 5.41 -2.09
C ARG A 40 -0.57 4.50 -0.98
N ALA A 41 -1.76 4.80 -0.46
CA ALA A 41 -2.40 4.01 0.59
C ALA A 41 -2.67 2.56 0.16
N LYS A 42 -3.01 2.31 -1.11
CA LYS A 42 -3.21 0.94 -1.64
C LYS A 42 -1.92 0.12 -1.56
N VAL A 43 -0.77 0.73 -1.86
CA VAL A 43 0.54 0.05 -1.81
C VAL A 43 1.01 -0.11 -0.37
N GLU A 44 0.86 0.92 0.47
CA GLU A 44 1.30 0.87 1.87
C GLU A 44 0.51 -0.14 2.72
N HIS A 45 -0.73 -0.44 2.35
CA HIS A 45 -1.59 -1.34 3.12
C HIS A 45 -1.02 -2.77 3.24
N PRO A 46 -0.68 -3.49 2.16
CA PRO A 46 0.03 -4.78 2.24
C PRO A 46 1.30 -4.72 3.10
N PHE A 47 2.12 -3.69 2.96
CA PHE A 47 3.33 -3.54 3.78
C PHE A 47 3.02 -3.38 5.27
N ARG A 48 1.95 -2.66 5.62
CA ARG A 48 1.48 -2.57 7.00
C ARG A 48 1.06 -3.93 7.54
N VAL A 49 0.32 -4.72 6.76
CA VAL A 49 -0.10 -6.08 7.14
C VAL A 49 1.13 -6.96 7.41
N ILE A 50 2.08 -6.98 6.48
CA ILE A 50 3.34 -7.73 6.60
C ILE A 50 4.11 -7.36 7.87
N LYS A 51 4.29 -6.05 8.12
CA LYS A 51 5.09 -5.56 9.24
C LYS A 51 4.39 -5.72 10.60
N ARG A 52 3.07 -5.49 10.66
CA ARG A 52 2.32 -5.45 11.92
C ARG A 52 1.63 -6.78 12.24
N GLN A 53 0.90 -7.35 11.29
CA GLN A 53 0.13 -8.58 11.54
C GLN A 53 1.01 -9.83 11.49
N PHE A 54 1.93 -9.88 10.54
CA PHE A 54 2.87 -11.00 10.40
C PHE A 54 4.22 -10.77 11.09
N GLY A 55 4.43 -9.59 11.68
CA GLY A 55 5.61 -9.29 12.50
C GLY A 55 6.94 -9.23 11.73
N TYR A 56 6.92 -9.07 10.41
CA TYR A 56 8.14 -9.00 9.60
C TYR A 56 8.81 -7.62 9.73
N THR A 57 9.53 -7.43 10.84
CA THR A 57 10.22 -6.17 11.17
C THR A 57 11.72 -6.22 10.87
N LYS A 58 12.32 -7.41 10.88
CA LYS A 58 13.75 -7.64 10.60
C LYS A 58 13.94 -8.80 9.64
N VAL A 59 14.91 -8.64 8.74
CA VAL A 59 15.39 -9.68 7.84
C VAL A 59 16.19 -10.70 8.65
N ARG A 60 16.14 -11.99 8.29
CA ARG A 60 16.87 -13.05 9.01
C ARG A 60 18.29 -13.17 8.45
N TYR A 61 19.28 -13.42 9.31
CA TYR A 61 20.64 -13.79 8.91
C TYR A 61 20.70 -15.26 8.45
N ARG A 62 19.94 -15.60 7.40
CA ARG A 62 19.86 -16.96 6.83
C ARG A 62 20.11 -17.01 5.31
N GLY A 63 20.60 -15.91 4.74
CA GLY A 63 20.89 -15.77 3.31
C GLY A 63 19.77 -15.10 2.50
N LEU A 64 20.14 -14.47 1.38
CA LEU A 64 19.24 -13.67 0.54
C LEU A 64 18.07 -14.51 -0.01
N ALA A 65 18.36 -15.69 -0.56
CA ALA A 65 17.34 -16.56 -1.15
C ALA A 65 16.22 -16.93 -0.15
N LYS A 66 16.58 -17.28 1.09
CA LYS A 66 15.62 -17.62 2.14
C LYS A 66 14.79 -16.41 2.59
N ASN A 67 15.38 -15.21 2.59
CA ASN A 67 14.66 -13.98 2.89
C ASN A 67 13.69 -13.60 1.77
N THR A 68 14.10 -13.73 0.50
CA THR A 68 13.23 -13.47 -0.65
C THR A 68 12.03 -14.41 -0.64
N ALA A 69 12.24 -15.71 -0.48
CA ALA A 69 11.17 -16.69 -0.37
C ALA A 69 10.19 -16.34 0.77
N HIS A 70 10.72 -15.96 1.94
CA HIS A 70 9.88 -15.55 3.07
C HIS A 70 9.02 -14.32 2.77
N VAL A 71 9.60 -13.27 2.16
CA VAL A 71 8.85 -12.06 1.80
C VAL A 71 7.78 -12.35 0.77
N LEU A 72 8.09 -13.15 -0.27
CA LEU A 72 7.11 -13.55 -1.29
C LEU A 72 5.92 -14.30 -0.68
N THR A 73 6.19 -15.25 0.22
CA THR A 73 5.14 -15.98 0.94
C THR A 73 4.28 -15.03 1.78
N LEU A 74 4.89 -14.08 2.50
CA LEU A 74 4.15 -13.09 3.30
C LEU A 74 3.29 -12.16 2.44
N PHE A 75 3.73 -11.80 1.24
CA PHE A 75 2.91 -11.04 0.30
C PHE A 75 1.70 -11.85 -0.18
N ALA A 76 1.88 -13.13 -0.51
CA ALA A 76 0.76 -14.00 -0.88
C ALA A 76 -0.27 -14.13 0.27
N LEU A 77 0.21 -14.34 1.51
CA LEU A 77 -0.65 -14.40 2.69
C LEU A 77 -1.33 -13.06 3.01
N SER A 78 -0.68 -11.94 2.70
CA SER A 78 -1.27 -10.60 2.90
C SER A 78 -2.46 -10.38 1.98
N ASN A 79 -2.39 -10.85 0.72
CA ASN A 79 -3.53 -10.81 -0.20
C ASN A 79 -4.72 -11.59 0.37
N LEU A 80 -4.47 -12.79 0.93
CA LEU A 80 -5.49 -13.60 1.59
C LEU A 80 -6.09 -12.87 2.80
N TRP A 81 -5.24 -12.31 3.66
CA TRP A 81 -5.66 -11.58 4.84
C TRP A 81 -6.52 -10.36 4.50
N MET A 82 -6.19 -9.63 3.43
CA MET A 82 -6.99 -8.50 2.94
C MET A 82 -8.39 -8.93 2.48
N LYS A 83 -8.52 -10.16 1.94
CA LYS A 83 -9.78 -10.73 1.48
C LYS A 83 -10.54 -11.54 2.53
N ARG A 84 -10.03 -11.64 3.76
CA ARG A 84 -10.63 -12.45 4.84
C ARG A 84 -12.13 -12.20 5.05
N LYS A 85 -12.62 -10.96 4.95
CA LYS A 85 -14.06 -10.67 5.14
C LYS A 85 -14.94 -11.30 4.05
N GLN A 86 -14.41 -11.51 2.86
CA GLN A 86 -15.11 -12.18 1.75
C GLN A 86 -14.97 -13.70 1.86
N LEU A 87 -13.86 -14.19 2.41
CA LEU A 87 -13.53 -15.61 2.48
C LEU A 87 -14.06 -16.32 3.73
N LEU A 88 -14.11 -15.63 4.87
CA LEU A 88 -14.60 -16.19 6.14
C LEU A 88 -16.09 -16.60 6.09
N PRO A 89 -17.01 -15.86 5.47
CA PRO A 89 -18.39 -16.30 5.31
C PRO A 89 -18.55 -17.55 4.45
N ALA A 90 -17.63 -17.76 3.49
CA ALA A 90 -17.64 -18.94 2.61
C ALA A 90 -17.15 -20.22 3.30
N MET A 91 -16.51 -20.12 4.47
CA MET A 91 -16.00 -21.29 5.20
C MET A 91 -17.05 -21.98 6.08
N GLY A 92 -18.27 -21.48 6.15
CA GLY A 92 -19.29 -22.04 7.04
C GLY A 92 -18.93 -21.84 8.51
N SER A 93 -19.94 -21.82 9.37
CA SER A 93 -19.75 -21.74 10.81
C SER A 93 -19.06 -23.01 11.32
N VAL A 94 -17.73 -23.04 11.38
CA VAL A 94 -17.04 -23.95 12.31
C VAL A 94 -17.26 -23.36 13.71
N ARG A 95 -18.37 -23.78 14.33
CA ARG A 95 -18.56 -23.60 15.77
C ARG A 95 -17.49 -24.46 16.45
N LEU A 96 -16.62 -23.81 17.23
CA LEU A 96 -15.95 -24.47 18.34
C LEU A 96 -16.90 -24.43 19.54
#